data_AF-A0A947HJF2-F1
#
_entry.id   AF-A0A947HJF2-F1
#
_cell.length_a   1.000
_cell.length_b   1.000
_cell.length_c   1.000
_cell.angle_alpha   90.00
_cell.angle_beta   90.00
_cell.angle_gamma   90.00
#
_symmetry.space_group_name_H-M   'P 1'
#
loop_
_entity.id
_entity.type
_entity.pdbx_description
1 polymer ?
#
loop_
_entity_poly.entity_id
_entity_poly.type
_entity_poly.pdbx_seq_one_letter_code
_entity_poly.pdbx_strand_id
1 'polypeptide(L)'
;MNEQLEALYSAALELAQQALEEEGEFPPFALVQAEDDEIEIVELEDGDDVNSVDEAVEVLTRRVRERLAAEPPVRAAALCTDVALEGRPDEPDAVSDAICAHLELKGGETIDVLMPYVLTDPDESEGEDAVGELEFEEPFAVEAEGYLFPKQ
;
A
#
# COMPACT_ATOMS: atom_id res chain seq x y z
N MET A 1 10.97 6.91 10.61
CA MET A 1 10.31 7.38 9.39
C MET A 1 10.41 8.91 9.30
N ASN A 2 10.62 9.45 8.11
CA ASN A 2 10.64 10.90 7.81
C ASN A 2 9.21 11.47 7.80
N GLU A 3 9.00 12.72 8.25
CA GLU A 3 7.68 13.39 8.28
C GLU A 3 6.94 13.35 6.92
N GLN A 4 7.69 13.40 5.81
CA GLN A 4 7.10 13.32 4.45
C GLN A 4 6.55 11.93 4.16
N LEU A 5 7.31 10.88 4.51
CA LEU A 5 6.87 9.50 4.36
C LEU A 5 5.75 9.17 5.35
N GLU A 6 5.72 9.81 6.52
CA GLU A 6 4.65 9.64 7.51
C GLU A 6 3.30 10.15 6.97
N ALA A 7 3.25 11.35 6.38
CA ALA A 7 2.03 11.86 5.77
C ALA A 7 1.54 10.97 4.62
N LEU A 8 2.47 10.49 3.79
CA LEU A 8 2.15 9.61 2.68
C LEU A 8 1.66 8.25 3.15
N TYR A 9 2.31 7.67 4.17
CA TYR A 9 1.91 6.43 4.82
C TYR A 9 0.51 6.55 5.44
N SER A 10 0.24 7.62 6.18
CA SER A 10 -1.09 7.84 6.78
C SER A 10 -2.19 7.87 5.73
N ALA A 11 -1.96 8.57 4.60
CA ALA A 11 -2.92 8.59 3.50
C ALA A 11 -3.10 7.21 2.85
N ALA A 12 -2.01 6.47 2.66
CA ALA A 12 -2.05 5.13 2.07
C ALA A 12 -2.81 4.15 2.97
N LEU A 13 -2.53 4.22 4.27
CA LEU A 13 -3.15 3.37 5.27
C LEU A 13 -4.64 3.70 5.43
N GLU A 14 -5.02 4.98 5.43
CA GLU A 14 -6.44 5.39 5.50
C GLU A 14 -7.25 4.79 4.33
N LEU A 15 -6.73 4.88 3.11
CA LEU A 15 -7.39 4.31 1.92
C LEU A 15 -7.50 2.79 1.98
N ALA A 16 -6.42 2.10 2.36
CA ALA A 16 -6.44 0.63 2.44
C ALA A 16 -7.37 0.12 3.55
N GLN A 17 -7.37 0.76 4.73
CA GLN A 17 -8.27 0.40 5.82
C GLN A 17 -9.73 0.62 5.41
N GLN A 18 -10.05 1.75 4.77
CA GLN A 18 -11.40 2.02 4.31
C GLN A 18 -11.89 0.96 3.31
N ALA A 19 -11.05 0.58 2.35
CA ALA A 19 -11.39 -0.45 1.38
C ALA A 19 -11.59 -1.83 2.04
N LEU A 20 -10.74 -2.22 3.00
CA LEU A 20 -10.94 -3.45 3.78
C LEU A 20 -12.23 -3.43 4.61
N GLU A 21 -12.59 -2.29 5.20
CA GLU A 21 -13.83 -2.15 5.98
C GLU A 21 -15.08 -2.22 5.09
N GLU A 22 -15.02 -1.64 3.88
CA GLU A 22 -16.16 -1.54 2.98
C GLU A 22 -16.33 -2.78 2.09
N GLU A 23 -15.24 -3.39 1.63
CA GLU A 23 -15.22 -4.43 0.61
C GLU A 23 -14.56 -5.75 1.08
N GLY A 24 -13.85 -5.74 2.21
CA GLY A 24 -13.10 -6.91 2.71
C GLY A 24 -11.81 -7.20 1.96
N GLU A 25 -11.53 -6.47 0.89
CA GLU A 25 -10.32 -6.56 0.08
C GLU A 25 -9.98 -5.17 -0.49
N PHE A 26 -8.76 -4.99 -0.99
CA PHE A 26 -8.41 -3.80 -1.75
C PHE A 26 -7.45 -4.16 -2.89
N PRO A 27 -7.65 -3.65 -4.11
CA PRO A 27 -6.68 -3.82 -5.18
C PRO A 27 -5.42 -2.99 -4.88
N PRO A 28 -4.24 -3.38 -5.42
CA PRO A 28 -3.06 -2.54 -5.33
C PRO A 28 -3.30 -1.14 -5.87
N PHE A 29 -2.74 -0.14 -5.18
CA PHE A 29 -2.77 1.26 -5.59
C PHE A 29 -1.46 1.94 -5.22
N ALA A 30 -1.22 3.11 -5.79
CA ALA A 30 -0.05 3.92 -5.47
C ALA A 30 -0.47 5.34 -5.10
N LEU A 31 0.38 6.00 -4.33
CA LEU A 31 0.28 7.42 -4.03
C LEU A 31 1.57 8.11 -4.46
N VAL A 32 1.45 9.32 -4.94
CA VAL A 32 2.61 10.20 -5.14
C VAL A 32 2.41 11.47 -4.36
N GLN A 33 3.50 12.02 -3.82
CA GLN A 33 3.50 13.32 -3.19
C GLN A 33 4.38 14.29 -3.98
N ALA A 34 3.79 15.38 -4.44
CA ALA A 34 4.48 16.46 -5.14
C ALA A 34 5.25 17.40 -4.20
N GLU A 35 6.10 18.26 -4.77
CA GLU A 35 6.88 19.27 -4.03
C GLU A 35 6.03 20.31 -3.30
N ASP A 36 4.78 20.51 -3.71
CA ASP A 36 3.79 21.39 -3.10
C ASP A 36 2.92 20.71 -2.03
N ASP A 37 3.34 19.51 -1.58
CA ASP A 37 2.66 18.68 -0.58
C ASP A 37 1.33 18.06 -1.06
N GLU A 38 0.95 18.22 -2.33
CA GLU A 38 -0.23 17.55 -2.90
C GLU A 38 0.01 16.04 -3.02
N ILE A 39 -0.96 15.24 -2.53
CA ILE A 39 -0.97 13.78 -2.65
C ILE A 39 -1.98 13.41 -3.74
N GLU A 40 -1.53 12.65 -4.73
CA GLU A 40 -2.37 12.13 -5.81
C GLU A 40 -2.41 10.60 -5.74
N ILE A 41 -3.60 10.03 -5.96
CA ILE A 41 -3.80 8.59 -6.07
C ILE A 41 -3.55 8.15 -7.51
N VAL A 42 -2.78 7.08 -7.65
CA VAL A 42 -2.50 6.39 -8.90
C VAL A 42 -3.08 4.99 -8.78
N GLU A 43 -4.21 4.77 -9.43
CA GLU A 43 -4.96 3.52 -9.38
C GLU A 43 -4.82 2.73 -10.69
N LEU A 44 -5.28 1.49 -10.69
CA LEU A 44 -5.59 0.76 -11.91
C LEU A 44 -6.85 1.36 -12.55
N GLU A 45 -6.92 1.34 -13.88
CA GLU A 45 -8.06 1.84 -14.65
C GLU A 45 -8.86 0.69 -15.26
N ASP A 46 -10.15 0.94 -15.51
CA ASP A 46 -11.00 0.05 -16.30
C ASP A 46 -10.35 -0.25 -17.67
N GLY A 47 -9.94 -1.49 -17.86
CA GLY A 47 -9.27 -1.97 -19.07
C GLY A 47 -7.78 -2.28 -18.92
N ASP A 48 -7.20 -2.07 -17.74
CA ASP A 48 -5.94 -2.72 -17.38
C ASP A 48 -6.17 -4.24 -17.29
N ASP A 49 -5.53 -4.99 -18.18
CA ASP A 49 -5.61 -6.46 -18.23
C ASP A 49 -4.60 -7.04 -17.23
N VAL A 50 -4.92 -6.91 -15.94
CA VAL A 50 -4.12 -7.42 -14.82
C VAL A 50 -4.79 -8.62 -14.20
N ASN A 51 -4.06 -9.73 -14.13
CA ASN A 51 -4.55 -11.02 -13.64
C ASN A 51 -3.85 -11.46 -12.35
N SER A 52 -2.90 -10.65 -11.85
CA SER A 52 -2.16 -10.92 -10.61
C SER A 52 -1.70 -9.62 -9.95
N VAL A 53 -1.39 -9.69 -8.66
CA VAL A 53 -0.81 -8.58 -7.89
C VAL A 53 0.51 -8.12 -8.52
N ASP A 54 1.37 -9.05 -8.97
CA ASP A 54 2.64 -8.69 -9.62
C ASP A 54 2.42 -7.85 -10.89
N GLU A 55 1.45 -8.23 -11.73
CA GLU A 55 1.10 -7.46 -12.94
C GLU A 55 0.53 -6.08 -12.58
N ALA A 56 -0.30 -6.00 -11.54
CA ALA A 56 -0.81 -4.72 -11.02
C ALA A 56 0.32 -3.81 -10.53
N VAL A 57 1.26 -4.36 -9.75
CA VAL A 57 2.44 -3.64 -9.26
C VAL A 57 3.30 -3.13 -10.42
N GLU A 58 3.49 -3.92 -11.48
CA GLU A 58 4.23 -3.49 -12.68
C GLU A 58 3.55 -2.30 -13.39
N VAL A 59 2.23 -2.37 -13.58
CA VAL A 59 1.43 -1.29 -14.20
C VAL A 59 1.49 -0.01 -13.36
N LEU A 60 1.27 -0.13 -12.04
CA LEU A 60 1.32 0.99 -11.11
C LEU A 60 2.72 1.61 -11.06
N THR A 61 3.77 0.78 -11.01
CA THR A 61 5.16 1.26 -11.04
C THR A 61 5.45 2.06 -12.31
N ARG A 62 4.94 1.63 -13.48
CA ARG A 62 5.07 2.39 -14.72
C ARG A 62 4.35 3.74 -14.62
N ARG A 63 3.10 3.77 -14.13
CA ARG A 63 2.31 5.00 -13.97
C ARG A 63 2.94 5.98 -12.99
N VAL A 64 3.42 5.48 -11.85
CA VAL A 64 4.19 6.27 -10.88
C VAL A 64 5.40 6.90 -11.59
N ARG A 65 6.19 6.13 -12.33
CA ARG A 65 7.36 6.65 -13.06
C ARG A 65 6.99 7.71 -14.11
N GLU A 66 5.87 7.56 -14.81
CA GLU A 66 5.35 8.59 -15.71
C GLU A 66 5.03 9.87 -14.93
N ARG A 67 4.40 9.75 -13.76
CA ARG A 67 4.08 10.88 -12.87
C ARG A 67 5.32 11.52 -12.25
N LEU A 68 6.38 10.75 -11.97
CA LEU A 68 7.68 11.27 -11.50
C LEU A 68 8.33 12.22 -12.52
N ALA A 69 8.04 12.04 -13.81
CA ALA A 69 8.54 12.88 -14.89
C ALA A 69 7.66 14.10 -15.21
N ALA A 70 6.48 14.19 -14.60
CA ALA A 70 5.54 15.30 -14.78
C ALA A 70 5.81 16.46 -13.80
N GLU A 71 5.23 17.63 -14.09
CA GLU A 71 5.21 18.77 -13.16
C GLU A 71 3.87 18.83 -12.40
N PRO A 72 3.88 19.20 -11.10
CA PRO A 72 5.05 19.47 -10.27
C PRO A 72 5.88 18.20 -9.97
N PRO A 73 7.19 18.32 -9.74
CA PRO A 73 8.05 17.17 -9.47
C PRO A 73 7.55 16.39 -8.25
N VAL A 74 7.53 15.06 -8.36
CA VAL A 74 7.25 14.17 -7.23
C VAL A 74 8.47 14.06 -6.33
N ARG A 75 8.27 14.17 -5.02
CA ARG A 75 9.31 14.02 -4.00
C ARG A 75 9.25 12.69 -3.25
N ALA A 76 8.08 12.07 -3.14
CA ALA A 76 7.89 10.78 -2.49
C ALA A 76 6.80 9.97 -3.21
N ALA A 77 6.87 8.65 -3.11
CA ALA A 77 5.86 7.75 -3.65
C ALA A 77 5.63 6.57 -2.69
N ALA A 78 4.40 6.06 -2.69
CA ALA A 78 4.00 4.85 -1.99
C ALA A 78 3.37 3.89 -2.99
N LEU A 79 3.58 2.60 -2.78
CA LEU A 79 2.80 1.55 -3.42
C LEU A 79 2.22 0.66 -2.31
N CYS A 80 0.90 0.53 -2.29
CA CYS A 80 0.17 -0.26 -1.32
C CYS A 80 -0.31 -1.56 -1.94
N THR A 81 -0.08 -2.66 -1.24
CA THR A 81 -0.51 -4.01 -1.61
C THR A 81 -0.99 -4.76 -0.39
N ASP A 82 -1.99 -5.61 -0.57
CA ASP A 82 -2.30 -6.70 0.36
C ASP A 82 -1.28 -7.84 0.17
N VAL A 83 -0.66 -8.28 1.27
CA VAL A 83 0.38 -9.31 1.29
C VAL A 83 0.12 -10.33 2.40
N ALA A 84 0.44 -11.59 2.12
CA ALA A 84 0.54 -12.61 3.15
C ALA A 84 1.90 -12.49 3.87
N LEU A 85 1.88 -12.28 5.19
CA LEU A 85 3.07 -12.31 6.04
C LEU A 85 3.42 -13.74 6.44
N GLU A 86 4.68 -14.11 6.21
CA GLU A 86 5.29 -15.32 6.74
C GLU A 86 6.29 -14.94 7.84
N GLY A 87 5.78 -14.76 9.06
CA GLY A 87 6.56 -14.41 10.23
C GLY A 87 6.62 -12.91 10.50
N ARG A 88 6.74 -12.58 11.79
CA ARG A 88 6.84 -11.22 12.32
C ARG A 88 8.10 -11.09 13.19
N PRO A 89 8.61 -9.87 13.44
CA PRO A 89 9.78 -9.66 14.29
C PRO A 89 9.66 -10.33 15.67
N ASP A 90 8.48 -10.27 16.28
CA ASP A 90 8.22 -10.86 17.60
C ASP A 90 7.66 -12.29 17.54
N GLU A 91 7.09 -12.69 16.39
CA GLU A 91 6.42 -13.99 16.17
C GLU A 91 6.81 -14.57 14.80
N PRO A 92 7.98 -15.21 14.67
CA PRO A 92 8.54 -15.63 13.38
C PRO A 92 7.75 -16.76 12.70
N ASP A 93 6.87 -17.45 13.42
CA ASP A 93 6.03 -18.53 12.89
C ASP A 93 4.57 -18.07 12.63
N ALA A 94 4.25 -16.80 12.87
CA ALA A 94 2.90 -16.27 12.63
C ALA A 94 2.64 -16.10 11.13
N VAL A 95 1.42 -16.45 10.70
CA VAL A 95 0.94 -16.19 9.33
C VAL A 95 -0.30 -15.33 9.44
N SER A 96 -0.31 -14.20 8.75
CA SER A 96 -1.46 -13.28 8.70
C SER A 96 -1.41 -12.44 7.43
N ASP A 97 -2.52 -11.83 7.06
CA ASP A 97 -2.53 -10.82 6.01
C ASP A 97 -2.02 -9.48 6.55
N ALA A 98 -1.57 -8.61 5.65
CA ALA A 98 -1.09 -7.28 6.00
C ALA A 98 -1.20 -6.31 4.84
N ILE A 99 -1.48 -5.07 5.19
CA ILE A 99 -1.26 -3.94 4.28
C ILE A 99 0.25 -3.68 4.26
N CYS A 100 0.89 -3.84 3.11
CA CYS A 100 2.26 -3.37 2.88
C CYS A 100 2.22 -2.03 2.16
N ALA A 101 2.81 -1.00 2.76
CA ALA A 101 3.07 0.28 2.13
C ALA A 101 4.58 0.39 1.82
N HIS A 102 4.96 0.16 0.56
CA HIS A 102 6.31 0.37 0.07
C HIS A 102 6.52 1.86 -0.20
N LEU A 103 7.35 2.51 0.60
CA LEU A 103 7.54 3.95 0.63
C LEU A 103 8.92 4.33 0.12
N GLU A 104 8.99 5.26 -0.83
CA GLU A 104 10.25 5.80 -1.34
C GLU A 104 10.28 7.33 -1.29
N LEU A 105 11.36 7.86 -0.72
CA LEU A 105 11.71 9.27 -0.81
C LEU A 105 12.73 9.47 -1.94
N LYS A 106 12.53 10.49 -2.78
CA LYS A 106 13.44 10.83 -3.88
C LYS A 106 14.87 11.08 -3.38
N GLY A 107 15.79 10.19 -3.75
CA GLY A 107 17.19 10.26 -3.33
C GLY A 107 17.41 10.04 -1.83
N GLY A 108 16.43 9.44 -1.15
CA GLY A 108 16.40 9.25 0.30
C GLY A 108 16.13 7.80 0.70
N GLU A 109 15.36 7.65 1.76
CA GLU A 109 15.00 6.37 2.40
C GLU A 109 14.01 5.58 1.55
N THR A 110 14.16 4.26 1.58
CA THR A 110 13.17 3.29 1.10
C THR A 110 12.82 2.36 2.26
N ILE A 111 11.54 2.20 2.53
CA ILE A 111 11.05 1.44 3.69
C ILE A 111 9.71 0.78 3.35
N ASP A 112 9.54 -0.46 3.78
CA ASP A 112 8.24 -1.11 3.81
C ASP A 112 7.65 -0.95 5.20
N VAL A 113 6.44 -0.41 5.29
CA VAL A 113 5.67 -0.39 6.53
C VAL A 113 4.53 -1.39 6.38
N LEU A 114 4.53 -2.39 7.25
CA LEU A 114 3.56 -3.48 7.25
C LEU A 114 2.60 -3.28 8.41
N MET A 115 1.31 -3.29 8.10
CA MET A 115 0.21 -3.28 9.06
C MET A 115 -0.51 -4.62 8.99
N PRO A 116 -0.21 -5.57 9.89
CA PRO A 116 -0.94 -6.83 9.94
C PRO A 116 -2.40 -6.59 10.32
N TYR A 117 -3.28 -7.42 9.76
CA TYR A 117 -4.69 -7.42 10.12
C TYR A 117 -5.26 -8.83 10.12
N VAL A 118 -6.42 -8.97 10.76
CA VAL A 118 -7.25 -10.17 10.72
C VAL A 118 -8.63 -9.77 10.25
N LEU A 119 -9.08 -10.37 9.15
CA LEU A 119 -10.47 -10.30 8.70
C LEU A 119 -11.15 -11.62 9.03
N THR A 120 -12.16 -11.57 9.90
CA THR A 120 -12.96 -12.74 10.26
C THR A 120 -14.11 -12.96 9.29
N ASP A 121 -14.70 -14.15 9.23
CA ASP A 121 -15.92 -14.34 8.44
C ASP A 121 -17.09 -13.56 9.06
N PRO A 122 -17.98 -12.96 8.23
CA PRO A 122 -19.21 -12.35 8.72
C PRO A 122 -20.08 -13.41 9.43
N ASP A 123 -20.88 -13.00 10.41
CA ASP A 123 -21.78 -13.94 11.08
C ASP A 123 -22.80 -14.48 10.07
N GLU A 124 -23.08 -15.80 10.08
CA GLU A 124 -23.99 -16.46 9.14
C GLU A 124 -25.40 -15.82 9.12
N SER A 125 -25.74 -15.02 10.13
CA SER A 125 -27.00 -14.28 10.24
C SER A 125 -27.03 -12.91 9.54
N GLU A 126 -25.89 -12.37 9.08
CA GLU A 126 -25.76 -10.99 8.58
C GLU A 126 -26.02 -10.81 7.08
N GLY A 127 -26.23 -11.91 6.35
CA GLY A 127 -26.58 -11.90 4.92
C GLY A 127 -25.38 -12.05 4.00
N GLU A 128 -25.64 -12.28 2.71
CA GLU A 128 -24.61 -12.67 1.72
C GLU A 128 -23.62 -11.55 1.39
N ASP A 129 -23.94 -10.28 1.70
CA ASP A 129 -23.11 -9.09 1.42
C ASP A 129 -22.41 -8.53 2.67
N ALA A 130 -22.44 -9.23 3.81
CA ALA A 130 -21.81 -8.76 5.04
C ALA A 130 -20.27 -8.88 4.96
N VAL A 131 -19.57 -7.84 5.39
CA VAL A 131 -18.11 -7.87 5.58
C VAL A 131 -17.81 -8.33 7.00
N GLY A 132 -16.73 -9.08 7.15
CA GLY A 132 -16.21 -9.57 8.42
C GLY A 132 -15.84 -8.49 9.44
N GLU A 133 -15.60 -8.91 10.68
CA GLU A 133 -14.94 -8.03 11.65
C GLU A 133 -13.44 -7.94 11.32
N LEU A 134 -12.95 -6.71 11.21
CA LEU A 134 -11.57 -6.36 10.86
C LEU A 134 -10.82 -5.85 12.09
N GLU A 135 -9.71 -6.50 12.43
CA GLU A 135 -8.84 -6.12 13.54
C GLU A 135 -7.43 -5.82 13.04
N PHE A 136 -6.91 -4.61 13.32
CA PHE A 136 -5.53 -4.22 12.99
C PHE A 136 -4.58 -4.46 14.17
N GLU A 137 -3.36 -4.86 13.85
CA GLU A 137 -2.28 -5.06 14.83
C GLU A 137 -1.29 -3.89 14.82
N GLU A 138 -0.20 -3.97 15.61
CA GLU A 138 0.82 -2.92 15.61
C GLU A 138 1.63 -2.95 14.31
N PRO A 139 1.81 -1.80 13.63
CA PRO A 139 2.61 -1.74 12.41
C PRO A 139 4.11 -1.86 12.74
N PHE A 140 4.86 -2.46 11.83
CA PHE A 140 6.32 -2.50 11.89
C PHE A 140 6.92 -2.16 10.54
N ALA A 141 8.16 -1.68 10.57
CA ALA A 141 8.85 -1.22 9.38
C ALA A 141 10.13 -2.02 9.12
N VAL A 142 10.40 -2.31 7.86
CA VAL A 142 11.59 -3.05 7.41
C VAL A 142 12.30 -2.29 6.29
N GLU A 143 13.64 -2.40 6.24
CA GLU A 143 14.40 -1.84 5.13
C GLU A 143 14.04 -2.54 3.82
N ALA A 144 13.83 -1.76 2.76
CA ALA A 144 13.40 -2.26 1.46
C ALA A 144 14.28 -1.72 0.32
N GLU A 145 14.29 -2.41 -0.81
CA GLU A 145 15.00 -1.97 -2.02
C GLU A 145 14.11 -1.10 -2.90
N GLY A 146 14.58 0.09 -3.28
CA GLY A 146 13.80 1.01 -4.11
C GLY A 146 13.63 0.54 -5.57
N TYR A 147 12.40 0.63 -6.07
CA TYR A 147 12.01 0.33 -7.45
C TYR A 147 11.04 1.36 -8.07
N LEU A 148 10.42 2.26 -7.30
CA LEU A 148 9.54 3.32 -7.81
C LEU A 148 10.37 4.44 -8.47
N PHE A 149 11.39 4.94 -7.78
CA PHE A 149 12.31 5.91 -8.37
C PHE A 149 13.39 5.23 -9.21
N PRO A 150 13.74 5.77 -10.40
CA PRO A 150 14.87 5.27 -11.16
C PRO A 150 16.18 5.43 -10.36
N LYS A 151 17.02 4.38 -10.37
CA LYS A 151 18.36 4.41 -9.77
C LYS A 151 19.17 5.57 -10.40
N GLN A 152 19.68 6.47 -9.57
CA GLN A 152 20.49 7.64 -9.99
C GLN A 152 21.89 7.24 -10.42
#